data_AF-K1E394-F1
#
_entry.id   AF-K1E394-F1
#
_cell.length_a   1.000
_cell.length_b   1.000
_cell.length_c   1.000
_cell.angle_alpha   90.00
_cell.angle_beta   90.00
_cell.angle_gamma   90.00
#
_symmetry.space_group_name_H-M   'P 1'
#
loop_
_entity.id
_entity.type
_entity.pdbx_description
1 polymer ?
#
loop_
_entity_poly.entity_id
_entity_poly.type
_entity_poly.pdbx_seq_one_letter_code
_entity_poly.pdbx_strand_id
1 'polypeptide(L)'
;MVINERLRDYVQDRLAGVVHTPDGEVVGPDGPEWKGRNKPHRKDRRWTQAWSPEQIARRLPIDFPDDESMRISHEAIYQALYVEGRGALKRELVSCLRSGRALRVPRARNRQKAWGHVTEEVLISQRPAEAEDRAVPGHWEGDLIIGLERSAIGTLVDRTTR
;
A
#
# COMPACT_ATOMS: atom_id res chain seq x y z
N MET A 1 4.75 -11.86 -10.47
CA MET A 1 3.73 -12.88 -10.13
C MET A 1 2.97 -13.40 -11.35
N VAL A 2 2.41 -12.56 -12.23
CA VAL A 2 1.71 -13.04 -13.45
C VAL A 2 2.61 -13.84 -14.40
N ILE A 3 3.92 -13.62 -14.37
CA ILE A 3 4.87 -14.31 -15.25
C ILE A 3 5.46 -15.58 -14.59
N ASN A 4 5.43 -15.68 -13.26
CA ASN A 4 6.02 -16.81 -12.52
C ASN A 4 4.89 -17.63 -11.90
N GLU A 5 4.49 -18.69 -12.60
CA GLU A 5 3.42 -19.62 -12.19
C GLU A 5 3.77 -20.33 -10.89
N ARG A 6 5.00 -20.82 -10.74
CA ARG A 6 5.46 -21.48 -9.51
C ARG A 6 5.33 -20.60 -8.27
N LEU A 7 5.75 -19.33 -8.37
CA LEU A 7 5.58 -18.36 -7.30
C LEU A 7 4.10 -18.11 -7.00
N ARG A 8 3.27 -18.05 -8.04
CA ARG A 8 1.83 -17.84 -7.89
C ARG A 8 1.18 -18.99 -7.13
N ASP A 9 1.45 -20.23 -7.54
CA ASP A 9 0.88 -21.42 -6.92
C ASP A 9 1.32 -21.55 -5.46
N TYR A 10 2.61 -21.36 -5.18
CA TYR A 10 3.12 -21.33 -3.81
C TYR A 10 2.39 -20.29 -2.95
N VAL A 11 2.20 -19.07 -3.46
CA VAL A 11 1.48 -18.02 -2.74
C VAL A 11 0.01 -18.40 -2.53
N GLN A 12 -0.64 -19.00 -3.53
CA GLN A 12 -2.04 -19.44 -3.43
C GLN A 12 -2.21 -20.53 -2.38
N ASP A 13 -1.37 -21.56 -2.37
CA ASP A 13 -1.46 -22.69 -1.44
C ASP A 13 -1.27 -22.24 0.00
N ARG A 14 -0.25 -21.39 0.23
CA ARG A 14 0.02 -20.82 1.56
C ARG A 14 -1.07 -19.88 2.03
N LEU A 15 -1.66 -19.08 1.14
CA LEU A 15 -2.81 -18.24 1.47
C LEU A 15 -4.06 -19.08 1.76
N ALA A 16 -4.32 -20.14 1.00
CA ALA A 16 -5.45 -21.03 1.22
C ALA A 16 -5.31 -21.85 2.52
N GLY A 17 -4.10 -21.95 3.07
CA GLY A 17 -3.81 -22.77 4.24
C GLY A 17 -3.82 -24.26 3.92
N VAL A 18 -3.57 -24.59 2.66
CA VAL A 18 -3.46 -25.95 2.16
C VAL A 18 -2.12 -26.51 2.61
N VAL A 19 -2.16 -27.60 3.37
CA VAL A 19 -0.97 -28.39 3.71
C VAL A 19 -1.05 -29.68 2.91
N HIS A 20 -0.07 -29.92 2.04
CA HIS A 20 0.04 -31.21 1.37
C HIS A 20 0.80 -32.19 2.25
N THR A 21 0.28 -33.41 2.40
CA THR A 21 1.07 -34.54 2.91
C THR A 21 2.17 -34.90 1.90
N PRO A 22 3.20 -35.66 2.31
CA PRO A 22 4.19 -36.21 1.38
C PRO A 22 3.56 -37.02 0.22
N ASP A 23 2.39 -37.60 0.45
CA ASP A 23 1.61 -38.38 -0.53
C ASP A 23 0.72 -37.50 -1.44
N GLY A 24 0.73 -36.17 -1.23
CA GLY A 24 0.00 -35.19 -2.04
C GLY A 24 -1.40 -34.84 -1.54
N GLU A 25 -1.89 -35.48 -0.47
CA GLU A 25 -3.23 -35.20 0.08
C GLU A 25 -3.29 -33.83 0.76
N VAL A 26 -4.38 -33.11 0.54
CA VAL A 26 -4.63 -31.81 1.17
C VAL A 26 -5.18 -32.00 2.58
N VAL A 27 -4.51 -31.43 3.58
CA VAL A 27 -4.88 -31.45 5.00
C VAL A 27 -5.09 -30.04 5.49
N GLY A 28 -6.18 -29.83 6.24
CA GLY A 28 -6.49 -28.56 6.88
C GLY A 28 -7.99 -28.36 7.08
N PRO A 29 -8.40 -27.42 7.95
CA PRO A 29 -9.80 -27.02 8.04
C PRO A 29 -10.24 -26.34 6.75
N ASP A 30 -11.49 -26.56 6.35
CA ASP A 30 -12.09 -25.88 5.20
C ASP A 30 -11.94 -24.36 5.35
N GLY A 31 -11.43 -23.73 4.30
CA GLY A 31 -11.31 -22.29 4.22
C GLY A 31 -12.68 -21.62 4.29
N PRO A 32 -12.76 -20.36 4.77
CA PRO A 32 -14.02 -19.64 4.79
C PRO A 32 -14.58 -19.47 3.38
N GLU A 33 -15.81 -19.94 3.18
CA GLU A 33 -16.54 -19.86 1.91
C GLU A 33 -16.73 -18.40 1.48
N TRP A 34 -16.32 -18.09 0.24
CA TRP A 34 -16.45 -16.75 -0.31
C TRP A 34 -17.89 -16.50 -0.80
N LYS A 35 -18.68 -15.78 0.00
CA LYS A 35 -20.10 -15.46 -0.30
C LYS A 35 -20.32 -14.36 -1.36
N GLY A 36 -19.33 -14.06 -2.21
CA GLY A 36 -19.44 -13.05 -3.28
C GLY A 36 -19.57 -11.58 -2.83
N ARG A 37 -19.55 -11.27 -1.52
CA ARG A 37 -19.76 -9.91 -1.01
C ARG A 37 -18.46 -9.10 -0.96
N ASN A 38 -18.49 -7.90 -1.55
CA ASN A 38 -17.37 -6.94 -1.59
C ASN A 38 -16.93 -6.39 -0.21
N LYS A 39 -17.72 -6.57 0.85
CA LYS A 39 -17.40 -6.11 2.21
C LYS A 39 -17.61 -7.24 3.22
N PRO A 40 -16.57 -8.01 3.58
CA PRO A 40 -16.64 -8.88 4.73
C PRO A 40 -16.78 -8.02 5.98
N HIS A 41 -17.58 -8.47 6.95
CA HIS A 41 -17.61 -7.83 8.27
C HIS A 41 -16.21 -7.90 8.88
N ARG A 42 -15.71 -6.75 9.37
CA ARG A 42 -14.43 -6.65 10.10
C ARG A 42 -14.57 -7.38 11.45
N LYS A 43 -14.40 -8.69 11.44
CA LYS A 43 -14.19 -9.49 12.64
C LYS A 43 -12.83 -10.18 12.51
N ASP A 44 -12.14 -10.32 13.64
CA ASP A 44 -10.99 -11.20 13.72
C ASP A 44 -11.46 -12.62 13.44
N ARG A 45 -10.80 -13.29 12.50
CA ARG A 45 -11.14 -14.67 12.12
C ARG A 45 -10.37 -15.63 13.03
N ARG A 46 -11.02 -16.73 13.41
CA ARG A 46 -10.34 -17.86 14.07
C ARG A 46 -9.19 -18.32 13.17
N TRP A 47 -8.09 -18.72 13.79
CA TRP A 47 -6.90 -19.28 13.14
C TRP A 47 -7.29 -20.25 12.01
N THR A 48 -7.10 -19.83 10.77
CA THR A 48 -6.94 -20.73 9.64
C THR A 48 -5.46 -21.11 9.57
N GLN A 49 -5.16 -22.33 9.09
CA GLN A 49 -3.79 -22.79 8.77
C GLN A 49 -3.11 -21.93 7.66
N ALA A 50 -3.80 -20.89 7.18
CA ALA A 50 -3.35 -19.91 6.21
C ALA A 50 -2.23 -19.00 6.73
N TRP A 51 -1.27 -18.75 5.87
CA TRP A 51 -0.13 -17.87 6.12
C TRP A 51 -0.48 -16.43 5.71
N SER A 52 -0.01 -15.45 6.47
CA SER A 52 -0.12 -14.05 6.05
C SER A 52 0.81 -13.75 4.87
N PRO A 53 0.51 -12.74 4.03
CA PRO A 53 1.43 -12.26 3.00
C PRO A 53 2.85 -11.97 3.50
N GLU A 54 2.98 -11.52 4.75
CA GLU A 54 4.28 -11.26 5.39
C GLU A 54 5.03 -12.55 5.74
N GLN A 55 4.33 -13.57 6.26
CA GLN A 55 4.91 -14.88 6.52
C GLN A 55 5.38 -15.54 5.22
N ILE A 56 4.58 -15.46 4.16
CA ILE A 56 4.91 -16.01 2.83
C ILE A 56 6.17 -15.33 2.28
N ALA A 57 6.19 -13.99 2.24
CA ALA A 57 7.34 -13.24 1.74
C ALA A 57 8.65 -13.55 2.49
N ARG A 58 8.57 -13.74 3.81
CA ARG A 58 9.74 -14.09 4.64
C ARG A 58 10.18 -15.54 4.50
N ARG A 59 9.30 -16.45 4.09
CA ARG A 59 9.61 -17.87 3.93
C ARG A 59 10.22 -18.20 2.58
N LEU A 60 9.87 -17.46 1.53
CA LEU A 60 10.39 -17.70 0.19
C LEU A 60 11.93 -17.78 0.11
N PRO A 61 12.71 -16.92 0.80
CA PRO A 61 14.17 -17.07 0.85
C PRO A 61 14.67 -18.32 1.59
N ILE A 62 13.87 -18.92 2.47
CA ILE A 62 14.22 -20.13 3.23
C ILE A 62 13.90 -21.37 2.42
N ASP A 63 12.70 -21.43 1.81
CA ASP A 63 12.26 -22.59 1.01
C ASP A 63 12.95 -22.61 -0.36
N PHE A 64 13.36 -21.45 -0.89
CA PHE A 64 14.01 -21.30 -2.18
C PHE A 64 15.25 -20.39 -2.06
N PRO A 65 16.32 -20.83 -1.38
CA PRO A 65 17.49 -20.00 -1.11
C PRO A 65 18.18 -19.54 -2.40
N ASP A 66 18.26 -20.42 -3.40
CA ASP A 66 19.04 -20.19 -4.64
C ASP A 66 18.19 -19.68 -5.82
N ASP A 67 16.88 -19.51 -5.63
CA ASP A 67 15.96 -19.07 -6.70
C ASP A 67 15.46 -17.64 -6.44
N GLU A 68 16.11 -16.66 -7.06
CA GLU A 68 15.73 -15.25 -6.96
C GLU A 68 14.36 -14.95 -7.62
N SER A 69 13.91 -15.79 -8.55
CA SER A 69 12.61 -15.61 -9.20
C SER A 69 11.44 -15.80 -8.22
N MET A 70 11.71 -16.46 -7.09
CA MET A 70 10.77 -16.69 -6.00
C MET A 70 10.69 -15.51 -5.01
N ARG A 71 11.37 -14.38 -5.26
CA ARG A 71 11.33 -13.21 -4.37
C ARG A 71 10.12 -12.32 -4.68
N ILE A 72 9.35 -11.99 -3.64
CA ILE A 72 8.24 -11.03 -3.74
C ILE A 72 8.01 -10.35 -2.39
N SER A 73 7.68 -9.06 -2.42
CA SER A 73 7.29 -8.34 -1.21
C SER A 73 5.87 -8.72 -0.78
N HIS A 74 5.63 -8.72 0.53
CA HIS A 74 4.29 -8.90 1.08
C HIS A 74 3.29 -7.85 0.59
N GLU A 75 3.77 -6.65 0.26
CA GLU A 75 2.97 -5.60 -0.37
C GLU A 75 2.53 -5.93 -1.79
N ALA A 76 3.39 -6.56 -2.59
CA ALA A 76 3.01 -7.03 -3.91
C ALA A 76 1.95 -8.14 -3.86
N ILE A 77 2.04 -9.03 -2.86
CA ILE A 77 0.99 -10.04 -2.59
C ILE A 77 -0.34 -9.35 -2.21
N TYR A 78 -0.31 -8.36 -1.31
CA TYR A 78 -1.51 -7.58 -0.97
C TYR A 78 -2.13 -6.88 -2.18
N GLN A 79 -1.30 -6.28 -3.04
CA GLN A 79 -1.77 -5.62 -4.26
C GLN A 79 -2.41 -6.63 -5.23
N ALA A 80 -1.84 -7.82 -5.36
CA ALA A 80 -2.41 -8.89 -6.17
C ALA A 80 -3.76 -9.40 -5.64
N LEU A 81 -3.99 -9.36 -4.32
CA LEU A 81 -5.27 -9.72 -3.70
C LEU A 81 -6.35 -8.63 -3.85
N TYR A 82 -5.96 -7.35 -3.77
CA TYR A 82 -6.91 -6.23 -3.73
C TYR A 82 -7.23 -5.61 -5.09
N VAL A 83 -6.32 -5.70 -6.05
CA VAL A 83 -6.48 -5.08 -7.38
C VAL A 83 -6.92 -6.15 -8.37
N GLU A 84 -8.23 -6.18 -8.62
CA GLU A 84 -8.89 -7.13 -9.53
C GLU A 84 -8.26 -7.15 -10.95
N GLY A 85 -7.80 -6.00 -11.44
CA GLY A 85 -7.12 -5.88 -12.73
C GLY A 85 -5.67 -6.38 -12.80
N ARG A 86 -5.06 -6.83 -11.69
CA ARG A 86 -3.69 -7.40 -11.70
C ARG A 86 -3.65 -8.90 -11.98
N GLY A 87 -4.80 -9.59 -12.00
CA GLY A 87 -4.97 -10.95 -12.54
C GLY A 87 -4.12 -12.08 -11.95
N ALA A 88 -3.37 -11.83 -10.88
CA ALA A 88 -2.35 -12.77 -10.41
C ALA A 88 -2.82 -13.72 -9.30
N LEU A 89 -3.90 -13.41 -8.59
CA LEU A 89 -4.44 -14.22 -7.49
C LEU A 89 -5.96 -14.25 -7.55
N LYS A 90 -6.54 -15.38 -7.11
CA LYS A 90 -7.99 -15.49 -6.96
C LYS A 90 -8.47 -14.54 -5.86
N ARG A 91 -9.47 -13.70 -6.17
CA ARG A 91 -10.04 -12.70 -5.24
C ARG A 91 -10.64 -13.33 -3.97
N GLU A 92 -11.11 -14.57 -4.07
CA GLU A 92 -11.64 -15.35 -2.94
C GLU A 92 -10.61 -15.54 -1.81
N LEU A 93 -9.30 -15.55 -2.11
CA LEU A 93 -8.22 -15.74 -1.12
C LEU A 93 -8.15 -14.62 -0.06
N VAL A 94 -8.82 -13.50 -0.30
CA VAL A 94 -9.08 -12.47 0.71
C VAL A 94 -9.84 -13.04 1.92
N SER A 95 -10.66 -14.09 1.72
CA SER A 95 -11.34 -14.80 2.82
C SER A 95 -10.34 -15.49 3.76
N CYS A 96 -9.18 -15.90 3.26
CA CYS A 96 -8.17 -16.61 4.04
C CYS A 96 -7.26 -15.68 4.86
N LEU A 97 -7.31 -14.36 4.62
CA LEU A 97 -6.58 -13.38 5.42
C LEU A 97 -7.15 -13.31 6.85
N ARG A 98 -6.25 -13.17 7.84
CA ARG A 98 -6.57 -13.04 9.27
C ARG A 98 -7.49 -11.85 9.57
N SER A 99 -7.30 -10.75 8.86
CA SER A 99 -8.25 -9.64 8.86
C SER A 99 -9.26 -9.84 7.73
N GLY A 100 -10.56 -9.82 8.03
CA GLY A 100 -11.64 -9.84 7.03
C GLY A 100 -11.73 -8.59 6.16
N ARG A 101 -10.61 -7.95 5.83
CA ARG A 101 -10.54 -6.76 5.00
C ARG A 101 -10.49 -7.18 3.54
N ALA A 102 -11.52 -6.81 2.77
CA ALA A 102 -11.51 -6.98 1.32
C ALA A 102 -10.86 -5.84 0.54
N LEU A 103 -10.41 -4.79 1.24
CA LEU A 103 -9.71 -3.66 0.65
C LEU A 103 -8.53 -3.27 1.53
N ARG A 104 -7.46 -2.82 0.90
CA ARG A 104 -6.34 -2.17 1.58
C ARG A 104 -6.85 -0.94 2.33
N VAL A 105 -6.49 -0.83 3.60
CA VAL A 105 -6.72 0.40 4.36
C VAL A 105 -5.54 1.33 4.06
N PRO A 106 -5.78 2.54 3.53
CA PRO A 106 -4.73 3.54 3.45
C PRO A 106 -4.12 3.74 4.84
N ARG A 107 -2.78 3.82 4.95
CA ARG A 107 -2.17 4.25 6.22
C ARG A 107 -2.85 5.55 6.61
N ALA A 108 -3.30 5.66 7.85
CA ALA A 108 -3.86 6.89 8.37
C ALA A 108 -2.78 7.97 8.26
N ARG A 109 -2.76 8.72 7.16
CA ARG A 109 -2.11 10.01 7.11
C ARG A 109 -2.84 10.80 8.19
N ASN A 110 -2.11 11.39 9.13
CA ASN A 110 -2.69 12.37 10.03
C ASN A 110 -3.58 13.28 9.17
N ARG A 111 -4.85 13.48 9.56
CA ARG A 111 -5.81 14.29 8.81
C ARG A 111 -5.30 15.72 8.77
N GLN A 112 -4.28 16.00 7.96
CA GLN A 112 -3.94 17.35 7.58
C GLN A 112 -5.12 17.79 6.73
N LYS A 113 -5.96 18.65 7.30
CA LYS A 113 -6.81 19.52 6.48
C LYS A 113 -5.84 20.19 5.51
N ALA A 114 -5.91 19.84 4.23
CA ALA A 114 -5.07 20.43 3.19
C ALA A 114 -5.17 21.98 3.15
N TRP A 115 -6.19 22.52 3.82
CA TRP A 115 -6.56 23.94 3.88
C TRP A 115 -6.53 24.52 5.30
N GLY A 116 -5.95 23.84 6.29
CA GLY A 116 -5.93 24.35 7.68
C GLY A 116 -5.13 25.64 7.87
N HIS A 117 -4.26 25.99 6.92
CA HIS A 117 -3.32 27.11 7.00
C HIS A 117 -3.53 28.19 5.92
N VAL A 118 -4.48 28.00 5.00
CA VAL A 118 -4.80 28.97 3.93
C VAL A 118 -6.16 29.58 4.24
N THR A 119 -6.15 30.84 4.70
CA THR A 119 -7.37 31.64 4.91
C THR A 119 -7.64 32.51 3.66
N GLU A 120 -8.88 33.01 3.52
CA GLU A 120 -9.24 33.90 2.39
C GLU A 120 -8.33 35.15 2.32
N GLU A 121 -7.84 35.60 3.47
CA GLU A 121 -6.93 36.74 3.62
C GLU A 121 -5.52 36.51 3.05
N VAL A 122 -5.11 35.25 2.79
CA VAL A 122 -3.75 34.88 2.37
C VAL A 122 -3.73 34.24 0.98
N LEU A 123 -4.79 34.45 0.19
CA LEU A 123 -4.85 33.95 -1.18
C LEU A 123 -3.91 34.74 -2.10
N ILE A 124 -3.26 34.04 -3.02
CA ILE A 124 -2.41 34.65 -4.05
C ILE A 124 -3.18 35.70 -4.87
N SER A 125 -4.48 35.50 -5.08
CA SER A 125 -5.36 36.45 -5.77
C SER A 125 -5.57 37.76 -5.03
N GLN A 126 -5.29 37.82 -3.71
CA GLN A 126 -5.40 39.02 -2.89
C GLN A 126 -4.08 39.81 -2.81
N ARG A 127 -3.04 39.40 -3.55
CA ARG A 127 -1.77 40.13 -3.57
C ARG A 127 -1.95 41.55 -4.13
N PRO A 128 -1.28 42.56 -3.55
CA PRO A 128 -1.28 43.91 -4.11
C PRO A 128 -0.63 43.89 -5.51
N ALA A 129 -1.08 44.79 -6.39
CA ALA A 129 -0.57 44.85 -7.77
C ALA A 129 0.95 45.08 -7.84
N GLU A 130 1.50 45.82 -6.85
CA GLU A 130 2.95 46.06 -6.67
C GLU A 130 3.76 44.75 -6.50
N ALA A 131 3.14 43.66 -6.03
CA ALA A 131 3.83 42.38 -5.93
C ALA A 131 4.05 41.69 -7.29
N GLU A 132 3.31 42.07 -8.33
CA GLU A 132 3.46 41.52 -9.68
C GLU A 132 4.47 42.27 -10.52
N ASP A 133 4.64 43.58 -10.29
CA ASP A 133 5.61 44.40 -11.04
C ASP A 133 7.07 44.11 -10.67
N ARG A 134 7.31 43.50 -9.50
CA ARG A 134 8.64 43.09 -9.01
C ARG A 134 9.66 44.23 -8.99
N ALA A 135 9.18 45.48 -8.87
CA ALA A 135 10.00 46.68 -8.92
C ALA A 135 10.49 47.11 -7.53
N VAL A 136 9.81 46.67 -6.46
CA VAL A 136 10.10 47.09 -5.08
C VAL A 136 10.60 45.90 -4.24
N PRO A 137 11.70 46.08 -3.46
CA PRO A 137 12.16 45.08 -2.50
C PRO A 137 11.13 44.77 -1.41
N GLY A 138 11.16 43.55 -0.88
CA GLY A 138 10.32 43.14 0.26
C GLY A 138 9.15 42.22 -0.09
N HIS A 139 9.00 41.82 -1.35
CA HIS A 139 8.05 40.79 -1.77
C HIS A 139 8.76 39.44 -1.85
N TRP A 140 8.67 38.65 -0.79
CA TRP A 140 9.37 37.37 -0.70
C TRP A 140 8.54 36.22 -1.26
N GLU A 141 9.20 35.33 -1.99
CA GLU A 141 8.69 34.02 -2.39
C GLU A 141 9.46 32.95 -1.63
N GLY A 142 8.74 31.95 -1.13
CA GLY A 142 9.37 30.84 -0.44
C GLY A 142 8.72 29.51 -0.81
N ASP A 143 9.56 28.52 -1.07
CA ASP A 143 9.15 27.15 -1.31
C ASP A 143 9.55 26.26 -0.14
N LEU A 144 8.76 25.22 0.11
CA LEU A 144 9.08 24.19 1.07
C LEU A 144 9.36 22.88 0.35
N ILE A 145 10.62 22.45 0.37
CA ILE A 145 11.04 21.16 -0.17
C ILE A 145 11.03 20.14 0.97
N ILE A 146 10.19 19.12 0.86
CA ILE A 146 10.11 18.02 1.83
C ILE A 146 10.91 16.83 1.34
N GLY A 147 11.89 16.39 2.13
CA GLY A 147 12.72 15.23 1.85
C GLY A 147 12.28 13.96 2.57
N LEU A 148 13.09 12.92 2.46
CA LEU A 148 12.92 11.69 3.22
C LEU A 148 13.25 11.91 4.71
N GLU A 149 12.92 10.93 5.56
CA GLU A 149 13.32 10.93 6.98
C GLU A 149 12.87 12.15 7.81
N ARG A 150 11.74 12.77 7.44
CA ARG A 150 11.22 13.99 8.10
C ARG A 150 12.12 15.22 7.93
N SER A 151 12.97 15.24 6.89
CA SER A 151 13.72 16.44 6.52
C SER A 151 12.86 17.44 5.75
N ALA A 152 13.16 18.73 5.92
CA ALA A 152 12.52 19.82 5.20
C ALA A 152 13.50 20.99 5.01
N ILE A 153 13.47 21.62 3.84
CA ILE A 153 14.25 22.81 3.50
C ILE A 153 13.27 23.89 3.05
N GLY A 154 13.29 25.04 3.71
CA GLY A 154 12.59 26.25 3.26
C GLY A 154 13.55 27.10 2.43
N THR A 155 13.11 27.51 1.24
CA THR A 155 13.79 28.55 0.45
C THR A 155 13.05 29.88 0.66
N LEU A 156 13.79 30.98 0.62
CA LEU A 156 13.23 32.32 0.66
C LEU A 156 14.04 33.21 -0.28
N VAL A 157 13.37 33.85 -1.23
CA VAL A 157 13.98 34.70 -2.26
C VAL A 157 13.15 35.96 -2.42
N ASP A 158 13.79 37.12 -2.48
CA ASP A 158 13.11 38.37 -2.81
C ASP A 158 12.74 38.38 -4.31
N ARG A 159 11.50 38.72 -4.64
CA ARG A 159 10.97 38.71 -6.02
C ARG A 159 11.48 39.87 -6.88
N THR A 160 12.26 40.81 -6.34
CA THR A 160 12.87 41.90 -7.15
C THR A 160 13.59 41.39 -8.38
N THR A 161 13.40 42.09 -9.50
CA THR A 161 14.07 41.78 -10.77
C THR A 161 15.59 41.79 -10.62
N ARG A 162 16.26 40.73 -11.08
CA ARG A 162 17.71 40.58 -11.09
C ARG A 162 18.35 41.22 -12.31
#